data_AF-A0A653PW32-F1
#
_entry.id   AF-A0A653PW32-F1
#
_cell.length_a   1.000
_cell.length_b   1.000
_cell.length_c   1.000
_cell.angle_alpha   90.00
_cell.angle_beta   90.00
_cell.angle_gamma   90.00
#
_symmetry.space_group_name_H-M   'P 1'
#
loop_
_entity.id
_entity.type
_entity.pdbx_description
1 polymer ?
#
loop_
_entity_poly.entity_id
_entity_poly.type
_entity_poly.pdbx_seq_one_letter_code
_entity_poly.pdbx_strand_id
1 'polypeptide(L)'
;MTETLQDLMERRLREMGKRRGRGESISLREAYTRLVNQHPDEPRPTYEVFRRIRKDGHTNISDETAGAVATMLDVPLADVLAAAGMPPRLGRFELPGRADSLSREQRDVVLGVVDAILDAGADSAQKPVAPARHLAPAARTIKGRTPTQQLRANIDAADQETQDPGGVEPS
;
A
#
# COMPACT_ATOMS: atom_id res chain seq x y z
N MET A 1 -9.49 18.22 -0.75
CA MET A 1 -8.60 17.86 -1.86
C MET A 1 -7.21 17.69 -1.28
N THR A 2 -6.63 16.50 -1.37
CA THR A 2 -5.24 16.25 -0.97
C THR A 2 -4.32 16.84 -2.04
N GLU A 3 -3.40 17.73 -1.64
CA GLU A 3 -2.38 18.32 -2.53
C GLU A 3 -1.54 17.19 -3.14
N THR A 4 -1.40 17.15 -4.47
CA THR A 4 -0.53 16.15 -5.10
C THR A 4 0.93 16.58 -5.00
N LEU A 5 1.88 15.64 -5.14
CA LEU A 5 3.30 15.98 -5.19
C LEU A 5 3.64 16.99 -6.30
N GLN A 6 2.91 16.96 -7.43
CA GLN A 6 3.07 17.92 -8.51
C GLN A 6 2.69 19.33 -8.05
N ASP A 7 1.52 19.46 -7.42
CA ASP A 7 1.03 20.73 -6.88
C ASP A 7 2.01 21.29 -5.83
N LEU A 8 2.51 20.42 -4.94
CA LEU A 8 3.50 20.77 -3.92
C LEU A 8 4.79 21.30 -4.56
N MET A 9 5.31 20.60 -5.58
CA MET A 9 6.51 21.01 -6.32
C MET A 9 6.32 22.39 -6.96
N GLU A 10 5.21 22.61 -7.66
CA GLU A 10 4.96 23.87 -8.36
C GLU A 10 4.77 25.05 -7.40
N ARG A 11 4.00 24.85 -6.33
CA ARG A 11 3.78 25.85 -5.30
C ARG A 11 5.10 26.24 -4.65
N ARG A 12 5.92 25.27 -4.24
CA ARG A 12 7.20 25.55 -3.56
C ARG A 12 8.23 26.20 -4.46
N LEU A 13 8.37 25.75 -5.71
CA LEU A 13 9.27 26.42 -6.67
C LEU A 13 8.87 27.88 -6.90
N ARG A 14 7.57 28.18 -6.92
CA ARG A 14 7.05 29.55 -7.01
C ARG A 14 7.34 30.36 -5.74
N GLU A 15 7.08 29.80 -4.55
CA GLU A 15 7.35 30.45 -3.27
C GLU A 15 8.84 30.77 -3.09
N MET A 16 9.74 29.83 -3.41
CA MET A 16 11.17 30.05 -3.33
C MET A 16 11.62 31.17 -4.28
N GLY A 17 11.06 31.25 -5.48
CA GLY A 17 11.35 32.31 -6.44
C GLY A 17 10.98 33.69 -5.91
N LYS A 18 9.76 33.80 -5.38
CA LYS A 18 9.27 35.02 -4.70
C LYS A 18 10.17 35.43 -3.54
N ARG A 19 10.60 34.49 -2.69
CA ARG A 19 11.52 34.78 -1.55
C ARG A 19 12.86 35.36 -2.00
N ARG A 20 13.32 35.03 -3.21
CA ARG A 20 14.56 35.58 -3.79
C ARG A 20 14.36 36.92 -4.51
N GLY A 21 13.17 37.52 -4.45
CA GLY A 21 12.85 38.77 -5.14
C GLY A 21 12.75 38.61 -6.67
N ARG A 22 12.77 37.38 -7.18
CA ARG A 22 12.43 37.10 -8.57
C ARG A 22 10.92 36.98 -8.64
N GLY A 23 10.25 37.78 -9.46
CA GLY A 23 8.79 37.67 -9.69
C GLY A 23 8.35 36.34 -10.33
N GLU A 24 9.27 35.38 -10.46
CA GLU A 24 9.16 34.15 -11.22
C GLU A 24 9.52 32.94 -10.35
N SER A 25 9.01 31.77 -10.71
CA SER A 25 9.35 30.50 -10.05
C SER A 25 10.80 30.09 -10.31
N ILE A 26 11.45 29.50 -9.30
CA ILE A 26 12.76 28.86 -9.50
C ILE A 26 12.61 27.68 -10.47
N SER A 27 13.58 27.52 -11.37
CA SER A 27 13.60 26.37 -12.27
C SER A 27 13.91 25.08 -11.50
N LEU A 28 13.32 23.97 -11.94
CA LEU A 28 13.61 22.65 -11.35
C LEU A 28 15.11 22.31 -11.42
N ARG A 29 15.78 22.72 -12.50
CA ARG A 29 17.22 22.53 -12.68
C ARG A 29 18.03 23.30 -11.64
N GLU A 30 17.65 24.54 -11.34
CA GLU A 30 18.31 25.34 -10.31
C GLU A 30 18.10 24.73 -8.91
N ALA A 31 16.90 24.23 -8.62
CA ALA A 31 16.62 23.53 -7.37
C ALA A 31 17.47 22.24 -7.25
N TYR A 32 17.55 21.45 -8.32
CA TYR A 32 18.40 20.25 -8.38
C TYR A 32 19.89 20.59 -8.22
N THR A 33 20.39 21.65 -8.83
CA THR A 33 21.79 22.09 -8.63
C THR A 33 22.08 22.44 -7.18
N ARG A 34 21.11 22.98 -6.43
CA ARG A 34 21.30 23.24 -4.99
C ARG A 34 21.40 21.96 -4.18
N LEU A 35 20.51 21.00 -4.43
CA LEU A 35 20.61 19.67 -3.84
C LEU A 35 21.99 19.07 -4.11
N VAL A 36 22.47 19.20 -5.36
CA VAL A 36 23.78 18.69 -5.77
C VAL A 36 24.92 19.28 -4.95
N ASN A 37 24.86 20.58 -4.71
CA ASN A 37 25.90 21.32 -4.00
C ASN A 37 25.84 21.19 -2.47
N GLN A 38 24.65 20.95 -1.89
CA GLN A 38 24.46 20.83 -0.45
C GLN A 38 24.93 19.48 0.10
N HIS A 39 24.72 18.41 -0.67
CA HIS A 39 25.02 17.03 -0.25
C HIS A 39 25.84 16.31 -1.33
N PRO A 40 27.09 16.72 -1.61
CA PRO A 40 27.87 16.20 -2.74
C PRO A 40 28.12 14.69 -2.67
N ASP A 41 28.22 14.13 -1.47
CA ASP A 41 28.63 12.75 -1.21
C ASP A 41 27.44 11.78 -1.00
N GLU A 42 26.20 12.27 -1.03
CA GLU A 42 25.02 11.45 -0.81
C GLU A 42 24.48 10.86 -2.12
N PRO A 43 24.10 9.56 -2.14
CA PRO A 43 23.37 8.99 -3.27
C PRO A 43 22.06 9.76 -3.47
N ARG A 44 21.80 10.14 -4.72
CA ARG A 44 20.62 10.93 -5.08
C ARG A 44 20.04 10.50 -6.43
N PRO A 45 18.72 10.64 -6.62
CA PRO A 45 18.09 10.39 -7.90
C PRO A 45 18.60 11.36 -8.97
N THR A 46 18.51 10.93 -10.23
CA THR A 46 18.88 11.77 -11.36
C THR A 46 17.85 12.87 -11.62
N TYR A 47 18.28 13.96 -12.27
CA TYR A 47 17.39 15.07 -12.66
C TYR A 47 16.12 14.63 -13.40
N GLU A 48 16.23 13.61 -14.27
CA GLU A 48 15.10 13.10 -15.04
C GLU A 48 14.01 12.47 -14.16
N VAL A 49 14.36 11.93 -12.98
CA VAL A 49 13.36 11.42 -12.02
C VAL A 49 12.46 12.56 -11.56
N PHE A 50 13.02 13.69 -11.13
CA PHE A 50 12.25 14.86 -10.70
C PHE A 50 11.46 15.48 -11.86
N ARG A 51 12.04 15.50 -13.05
CA ARG A 51 11.36 15.99 -14.26
C ARG A 51 10.14 15.14 -14.59
N ARG A 52 10.26 13.81 -14.53
CA ARG A 52 9.16 12.87 -14.73
C ARG A 52 8.06 13.05 -13.68
N ILE A 53 8.44 13.15 -12.40
CA ILE A 53 7.48 13.38 -11.31
C ILE A 53 6.67 14.65 -11.57
N ARG A 54 7.35 15.75 -11.95
CA ARG A 54 6.68 17.01 -12.24
C ARG A 54 5.74 16.93 -13.45
N LYS A 55 6.17 16.29 -14.53
CA LYS A 55 5.43 16.29 -15.81
C LYS A 55 4.33 15.23 -15.86
N ASP A 56 4.65 14.01 -15.48
CA ASP A 56 3.81 12.82 -15.70
C ASP A 56 3.21 12.30 -14.38
N GLY A 57 3.56 12.91 -13.25
CA GLY A 57 3.14 12.48 -11.92
C GLY A 57 3.98 11.32 -11.40
N HIS A 58 3.47 10.68 -10.35
CA HIS A 58 4.13 9.54 -9.72
C HIS A 58 3.06 8.59 -9.16
N THR A 59 3.38 7.30 -9.12
CA THR A 59 2.56 6.27 -8.47
C THR A 59 3.15 5.86 -7.13
N ASN A 60 4.47 5.73 -7.05
CA ASN A 60 5.25 5.53 -5.83
C ASN A 60 6.62 6.19 -6.02
N ILE A 61 7.18 6.72 -4.95
CA ILE A 61 8.55 7.26 -4.94
C ILE A 61 9.38 6.52 -3.90
N SER A 62 10.68 6.38 -4.15
CA SER A 62 11.59 5.83 -3.15
C SER A 62 11.81 6.83 -2.02
N ASP A 63 12.21 6.36 -0.84
CA ASP A 63 12.56 7.22 0.29
C ASP A 63 13.70 8.18 -0.03
N GLU A 64 14.68 7.71 -0.79
CA GLU A 64 15.77 8.53 -1.32
C GLU A 64 15.22 9.67 -2.19
N THR A 65 14.23 9.38 -3.04
CA THR A 65 13.57 10.39 -3.88
C THR A 65 12.76 11.37 -3.04
N ALA A 66 12.01 10.88 -2.05
CA ALA A 66 11.23 11.73 -1.16
C ALA A 66 12.13 12.67 -0.33
N GLY A 67 13.24 12.16 0.20
CA GLY A 67 14.26 12.94 0.90
C GLY A 67 14.89 13.99 0.00
N ALA A 68 15.29 13.60 -1.22
CA ALA A 68 15.87 14.53 -2.19
C ALA A 68 14.88 15.63 -2.60
N VAL A 69 13.59 15.33 -2.76
CA VAL A 69 12.53 16.33 -3.02
C VAL A 69 12.36 17.27 -1.83
N ALA A 70 12.35 16.73 -0.60
CA ALA A 70 12.21 17.50 0.63
C ALA A 70 13.34 18.54 0.75
N THR A 71 14.59 18.11 0.58
CA THR A 71 15.77 18.99 0.58
C THR A 71 15.74 20.00 -0.57
N MET A 72 15.42 19.54 -1.79
CA MET A 72 15.39 20.40 -2.98
C MET A 72 14.38 21.55 -2.87
N LEU A 73 13.21 21.29 -2.26
CA LEU A 73 12.12 22.25 -2.13
C LEU A 73 12.09 22.99 -0.79
N ASP A 74 13.02 22.67 0.12
CA ASP A 74 13.05 23.21 1.48
C ASP A 74 11.71 22.99 2.22
N VAL A 75 11.24 21.73 2.19
CA VAL A 75 9.99 21.31 2.83
C VAL A 75 10.20 20.12 3.76
N PRO A 76 9.35 19.96 4.78
CA PRO A 76 9.37 18.76 5.62
C PRO A 76 9.14 17.49 4.79
N LEU A 77 9.91 16.43 5.07
CA LEU A 77 9.74 15.12 4.43
C LEU A 77 8.32 14.57 4.62
N ALA A 78 7.70 14.83 5.78
CA ALA A 78 6.33 14.42 6.07
C ALA A 78 5.33 14.97 5.04
N ASP A 79 5.49 16.24 4.63
CA ASP A 79 4.61 16.87 3.65
C ASP A 79 4.78 16.24 2.26
N VAL A 80 6.01 15.89 1.90
CA VAL A 80 6.32 15.19 0.64
C VAL A 80 5.70 13.81 0.62
N LEU A 81 5.84 13.04 1.70
CA LEU A 81 5.25 11.71 1.83
C LEU A 81 3.72 11.77 1.79
N ALA A 82 3.13 12.75 2.50
CA ALA A 82 1.68 12.96 2.49
C ALA A 82 1.17 13.34 1.07
N ALA A 83 1.86 14.25 0.38
CA ALA A 83 1.54 14.63 -1.00
C ALA A 83 1.78 13.50 -2.00
N ALA A 84 2.64 12.53 -1.64
CA ALA A 84 2.86 11.30 -2.40
C ALA A 84 1.89 10.17 -2.06
N GLY A 85 0.93 10.39 -1.14
CA GLY A 85 0.01 9.35 -0.68
C GLY A 85 0.69 8.23 0.11
N MET A 86 1.93 8.45 0.57
CA MET A 86 2.67 7.50 1.38
C MET A 86 2.31 7.69 2.87
N PRO A 87 2.20 6.61 3.66
CA PRO A 87 1.93 6.73 5.08
C PRO A 87 3.07 7.50 5.76
N PRO A 88 2.76 8.40 6.72
CA PRO A 88 3.78 9.12 7.45
C PRO A 88 4.65 8.12 8.21
N ARG A 89 5.97 8.33 8.18
CA ARG A 89 6.88 7.61 9.06
C ARG A 89 6.53 8.03 10.49
N LEU A 90 5.89 7.14 11.23
CA LEU A 90 5.84 7.25 12.68
C LEU A 90 7.31 7.34 13.11
N GLY A 91 7.68 8.41 13.81
CA GLY A 91 9.06 8.70 14.17
C GLY A 91 9.66 7.64 15.10
N ARG A 92 10.62 8.04 15.94
CA ARG A 92 11.11 7.13 16.98
C ARG A 92 9.91 6.64 17.80
N PHE A 93 9.73 5.32 17.86
CA PHE A 93 8.74 4.74 18.74
C PHE A 93 9.20 4.98 20.18
N GLU A 94 8.50 5.86 20.87
CA GLU A 94 8.73 6.15 22.28
C GLU A 94 7.62 5.50 23.10
N LEU A 95 8.02 4.77 24.14
CA LEU A 95 7.05 4.20 25.05
C LEU A 95 6.36 5.36 25.83
N PRO A 96 5.06 5.24 26.12
CA PRO A 96 4.36 6.26 26.91
C PRO A 96 5.04 6.42 28.28
N GLY A 97 5.10 7.64 28.84
CA GLY A 97 5.86 7.90 30.09
C GLY A 97 5.50 7.03 31.30
N ARG A 98 4.33 6.39 31.32
CA ARG A 98 4.01 5.34 32.33
C ARG A 98 4.98 4.16 32.29
N ALA A 99 5.60 3.88 31.15
CA ALA A 99 6.61 2.83 30.97
C ALA A 99 7.88 3.11 31.77
N ASP A 100 8.15 4.37 32.12
CA ASP A 100 9.29 4.73 32.96
C ASP A 100 9.14 4.19 34.38
N SER A 101 7.89 4.03 34.85
CA SER A 101 7.58 3.49 36.18
C SER A 101 7.67 1.97 36.29
N LEU A 102 7.93 1.26 35.19
CA LEU A 102 7.99 -0.20 35.19
C LEU A 102 9.20 -0.70 35.99
N SER A 103 8.97 -1.73 36.80
CA SER A 103 10.04 -2.49 37.45
C SER A 103 10.90 -3.21 36.41
N ARG A 104 12.08 -3.69 36.82
CA ARG A 104 12.99 -4.41 35.92
C ARG A 104 12.33 -5.62 35.26
N GLU A 105 11.64 -6.45 36.04
CA GLU A 105 10.93 -7.63 35.53
C GLU A 105 9.83 -7.26 34.53
N GLN A 106 9.11 -6.16 34.78
CA GLN A 106 8.06 -5.68 33.86
C GLN A 106 8.65 -5.13 32.56
N ARG A 107 9.81 -4.47 32.62
CA ARG A 107 10.53 -4.02 31.42
C ARG A 107 11.00 -5.20 30.59
N ASP A 108 11.52 -6.25 31.23
CA ASP A 108 11.98 -7.46 30.54
C ASP A 108 10.82 -8.15 29.79
N VAL A 109 9.62 -8.19 30.39
CA VAL A 109 8.41 -8.70 29.70
C VAL A 109 8.03 -7.83 28.51
N VAL A 110 8.03 -6.49 28.67
CA VAL A 110 7.69 -5.57 27.57
C VAL A 110 8.67 -5.70 26.41
N LEU A 111 9.97 -5.78 26.71
CA LEU A 111 11.01 -5.99 25.70
C LEU A 111 10.83 -7.35 25.01
N GLY A 112 10.58 -8.42 25.75
CA GLY A 112 10.31 -9.73 25.16
C GLY A 112 9.09 -9.78 24.24
N VAL A 113 8.02 -9.04 24.57
CA VAL A 113 6.84 -8.91 23.68
C VAL A 113 7.19 -8.11 22.41
N VAL A 114 7.95 -7.01 22.56
CA VAL A 114 8.40 -6.21 21.41
C VAL A 114 9.27 -7.07 20.48
N ASP A 115 10.23 -7.80 21.03
CA ASP A 115 11.12 -8.69 20.27
C ASP A 115 10.31 -9.77 19.54
N ALA A 116 9.34 -10.41 20.22
CA ALA A 116 8.48 -11.41 19.60
C ALA A 116 7.64 -10.85 18.43
N ILE A 117 7.16 -9.60 18.53
CA ILE A 117 6.43 -8.93 17.44
C ILE A 117 7.37 -8.61 16.28
N LEU A 118 8.59 -8.16 16.56
CA LEU A 118 9.59 -7.83 15.55
C LEU A 118 10.06 -9.09 14.80
N ASP A 119 10.30 -10.18 15.51
CA ASP A 119 10.68 -11.48 14.93
C ASP A 119 9.56 -12.04 14.04
N ALA A 120 8.30 -12.02 14.52
CA ALA A 120 7.15 -12.44 13.71
C ALA A 120 6.94 -11.56 12.46
N GLY A 121 7.27 -10.27 12.56
CA GLY A 121 7.28 -9.34 11.42
C GLY A 121 8.41 -9.62 10.42
N ALA A 122 9.59 -10.01 10.90
CA ALA A 122 10.75 -10.36 10.07
C ALA A 122 10.50 -11.63 9.23
N ASP A 123 9.87 -12.65 9.83
CA ASP A 123 9.47 -13.87 9.11
C ASP A 123 8.35 -13.59 8.08
N SER A 124 7.47 -12.63 8.38
CA SER A 124 6.40 -12.22 7.47
C SER A 124 6.91 -11.42 6.27
N ALA A 125 8.03 -10.70 6.41
CA ALA A 125 8.66 -9.94 5.33
C ALA A 125 9.38 -10.82 4.30
N GLN A 126 9.77 -12.05 4.65
CA GLN A 126 10.45 -12.99 3.76
C GLN A 126 9.51 -13.88 2.94
N LYS A 127 8.21 -13.83 3.17
CA LYS A 127 7.26 -14.59 2.35
C LYS A 127 6.94 -13.77 1.10
N PRO A 128 7.43 -14.15 -0.11
CA PRO A 128 6.90 -13.55 -1.32
C PRO A 128 5.40 -13.82 -1.32
N VAL A 129 4.62 -12.76 -1.17
CA VAL A 129 3.18 -12.80 -1.40
C VAL A 129 3.05 -13.15 -2.88
N ALA A 130 2.88 -14.45 -3.15
CA ALA A 130 2.39 -14.91 -4.44
C ALA A 130 1.16 -14.06 -4.75
N PRO A 131 1.08 -13.42 -5.93
CA PRO A 131 -0.04 -12.56 -6.25
C PRO A 131 -1.30 -13.38 -6.03
N ALA A 132 -2.20 -12.85 -5.20
CA ALA A 132 -3.52 -13.42 -5.01
C ALA A 132 -4.10 -13.66 -6.40
N ARG A 133 -4.15 -14.94 -6.80
CA ARG A 133 -4.92 -15.36 -7.96
C ARG A 133 -6.35 -15.02 -7.60
N HIS A 134 -6.78 -13.85 -8.06
CA HIS A 134 -8.17 -13.47 -8.14
C HIS A 134 -8.93 -14.68 -8.66
N LEU A 135 -9.86 -15.17 -7.85
CA LEU A 135 -10.96 -15.99 -8.30
C LEU A 135 -11.54 -15.32 -9.54
N ALA A 136 -11.25 -15.90 -10.70
CA ALA A 136 -11.86 -15.47 -11.94
C ALA A 136 -13.37 -15.70 -11.82
N PRO A 137 -14.21 -14.71 -12.13
CA PRO A 137 -15.64 -14.95 -12.26
C PRO A 137 -15.88 -15.90 -13.43
N ALA A 138 -16.68 -16.94 -13.19
CA ALA A 138 -17.16 -17.86 -14.21
C ALA A 138 -17.95 -17.09 -15.28
N ALA A 139 -17.29 -16.74 -16.39
CA ALA A 139 -17.93 -16.21 -17.57
C ALA A 139 -18.54 -17.37 -18.37
N ARG A 140 -19.87 -17.41 -18.37
CA ARG A 140 -20.74 -18.22 -19.20
C ARG A 140 -20.36 -18.08 -20.68
N THR A 141 -20.09 -19.21 -21.35
CA THR A 141 -20.34 -19.35 -22.79
C THR A 141 -21.64 -20.13 -22.95
N ILE A 142 -22.72 -19.40 -23.24
CA ILE A 142 -24.00 -19.96 -23.65
C ILE A 142 -23.86 -20.38 -25.11
N LYS A 143 -23.89 -21.70 -25.39
CA LYS A 143 -24.28 -22.22 -26.70
C LYS A 143 -25.51 -23.09 -26.52
N GLY A 144 -26.67 -22.44 -26.72
CA GLY A 144 -27.99 -23.00 -27.01
C GLY A 144 -28.42 -24.30 -26.34
N ARG A 145 -29.30 -24.21 -25.34
CA ARG A 145 -30.43 -25.14 -25.13
C ARG A 145 -31.50 -24.44 -24.28
N THR A 146 -32.72 -24.45 -24.79
CA THR A 146 -33.89 -23.76 -24.24
C THR A 146 -34.49 -24.47 -23.02
N PRO A 147 -35.26 -23.76 -22.18
CA PRO A 147 -35.57 -24.15 -20.79
C PRO A 147 -36.75 -25.12 -20.62
N THR A 148 -37.16 -25.85 -21.65
CA THR A 148 -38.41 -26.65 -21.60
C THR A 148 -38.21 -28.17 -21.60
N GLN A 149 -36.99 -28.66 -21.36
CA GLN A 149 -36.70 -30.11 -21.37
C GLN A 149 -36.29 -30.73 -20.03
N GLN A 150 -36.05 -29.94 -18.97
CA GLN A 150 -35.59 -30.50 -17.68
C GLN A 150 -36.71 -30.81 -16.68
N LEU A 151 -37.98 -30.47 -16.96
CA LEU A 151 -39.09 -30.80 -16.05
C LEU A 151 -39.69 -32.21 -16.28
N ARG A 152 -39.27 -32.94 -17.32
CA ARG A 152 -39.75 -34.30 -17.62
C ARG A 152 -38.89 -35.43 -17.08
N ALA A 153 -37.67 -35.16 -16.61
CA ALA A 153 -36.75 -36.21 -16.14
C ALA A 153 -36.85 -36.51 -14.64
N ASN A 154 -37.55 -35.67 -13.86
CA ASN A 154 -37.64 -35.81 -12.40
C ASN A 154 -39.01 -36.29 -11.89
N ILE A 155 -39.96 -36.61 -12.78
CA ILE A 155 -41.31 -37.07 -12.38
C ILE A 155 -41.43 -38.61 -12.45
N ASP A 156 -40.59 -39.31 -13.23
CA ASP A 156 -40.65 -40.79 -13.36
C ASP A 156 -39.87 -41.57 -12.26
N ALA A 157 -39.25 -40.89 -11.29
CA ALA A 157 -38.45 -41.55 -10.24
C ALA A 157 -39.13 -41.59 -8.85
N ALA A 158 -40.37 -41.10 -8.72
CA ALA A 158 -41.07 -40.96 -7.44
C ALA A 158 -42.31 -41.85 -7.27
N ASP A 159 -42.51 -42.83 -8.16
CA ASP A 159 -43.72 -43.69 -8.18
C ASP A 159 -43.44 -45.19 -7.94
N GLN A 160 -42.31 -45.55 -7.33
CA GLN A 160 -42.05 -46.91 -6.85
C GLN A 160 -41.55 -46.92 -5.40
N GLU A 161 -42.34 -46.35 -4.51
CA GLU A 161 -42.19 -46.60 -3.08
C GLU A 161 -43.56 -46.66 -2.40
N THR A 162 -44.43 -47.59 -2.81
CA THR A 162 -45.50 -48.10 -1.92
C THR A 162 -46.07 -49.43 -2.41
N GLN A 163 -45.53 -50.54 -1.92
CA GLN A 163 -46.32 -51.75 -1.63
C GLN A 163 -45.56 -52.58 -0.59
N ASP A 164 -45.79 -52.22 0.67
CA ASP A 164 -45.65 -53.07 1.85
C ASP A 164 -46.99 -53.82 2.06
N PRO A 165 -47.18 -54.79 2.98
CA PRO A 165 -46.31 -55.77 3.63
C PRO A 165 -46.85 -57.22 3.47
N GLY A 166 -46.09 -58.24 3.82
CA GLY A 166 -46.66 -59.60 3.96
C GLY A 166 -45.63 -60.64 4.34
N GLY A 167 -45.52 -60.90 5.64
CA GLY A 167 -44.56 -61.84 6.22
C GLY A 167 -44.82 -63.31 5.92
N VAL A 168 -43.91 -64.14 6.45
CA VAL A 168 -44.10 -65.41 7.21
C VAL A 168 -42.77 -66.19 7.12
N GLU A 169 -41.98 -66.16 8.19
CA GLU A 169 -41.15 -67.29 8.63
C GLU A 169 -42.08 -68.39 9.21
N PRO A 170 -41.64 -69.63 9.56
CA PRO A 170 -40.42 -70.37 9.23
C PRO A 170 -40.69 -71.87 8.89
N SER A 171 -39.66 -72.63 8.49
CA SER A 171 -39.28 -73.98 8.99
C SER A 171 -38.30 -74.66 8.03
#